data_AF-A0A928Q8R9-F1
#
_entry.id   AF-A0A928Q8R9-F1
#
_cell.length_a   1.000
_cell.length_b   1.000
_cell.length_c   1.000
_cell.angle_alpha   90.00
_cell.angle_beta   90.00
_cell.angle_gamma   90.00
#
_symmetry.space_group_name_H-M   'P 1'
#
loop_
_entity.id
_entity.type
_entity.pdbx_description
1 polymer ?
#
loop_
_entity_poly.entity_id
_entity_poly.type
_entity_poly.pdbx_seq_one_letter_code
_entity_poly.pdbx_strand_id
1 'polypeptide(L)'
;MGVSKLTEILRDAISDYSAHSGEKSPVEWLQGYLGEKLPDKSLDKIHSISSEVIRTLDLMEEKKAAMNEALENGQSAENWLASDIMEEPGSNGSKARKAAEFLNGINAANCSYNDSMDIIDVIDTNEEFDDEEWNDYKLKDTLKGVAIEAGLAGMREIASDVLLKASEEGVSAVFEDSEFIKLSLEKGAVSGLKVAVSAGLAIAEESGVVPPSTFSIIAATAHETVESLTAFDDVICGRKTMTEALIEVKDTAISTFGAMWEQHGQEAIQEIQETVVCVFGAKGALVIGVVSGLLKEPQEGSKLSHIIKEIGKVALIFLTKKRELPNFNKQKTELLNEAY
;
A
#
# COMPACT_ATOMS: atom_id res chain seq x y z
N MET A 1 4.87 -5.45 21.97
CA MET A 1 6.34 -5.29 21.89
C MET A 1 6.78 -4.84 20.48
N GLY A 2 6.16 -5.33 19.40
CA GLY A 2 6.50 -4.90 18.03
C GLY A 2 6.21 -3.43 17.68
N VAL A 3 5.00 -2.93 17.97
CA VAL A 3 4.57 -1.58 17.51
C VAL A 3 5.45 -0.46 18.05
N SER A 4 5.73 -0.43 19.36
CA SER A 4 6.60 0.59 19.95
C SER A 4 8.00 0.61 19.34
N LYS A 5 8.58 -0.57 19.05
CA LYS A 5 9.90 -0.66 18.41
C LYS A 5 9.86 -0.20 16.94
N LEU A 6 8.81 -0.55 16.21
CA LEU A 6 8.56 -0.07 14.85
C LEU A 6 8.46 1.47 14.86
N THR A 7 7.72 2.04 15.81
CA THR A 7 7.58 3.48 16.02
C THR A 7 8.92 4.16 16.25
N GLU A 8 9.80 3.60 17.08
CA GLU A 8 11.16 4.13 17.30
C GLU A 8 11.98 4.16 16.00
N ILE A 9 11.97 3.06 15.23
CA ILE A 9 12.76 2.91 14.01
C ILE A 9 12.25 3.88 12.92
N LEU A 10 10.94 3.94 12.71
CA LEU A 10 10.34 4.86 11.76
C LEU A 10 10.61 6.32 12.14
N ARG A 11 10.52 6.66 13.43
CA ARG A 11 10.84 8.00 13.92
C ARG A 11 12.30 8.37 13.62
N ASP A 12 13.23 7.47 13.91
CA ASP A 12 14.67 7.66 13.68
C ASP A 12 14.98 7.89 12.19
N ALA A 13 14.42 7.06 11.31
CA ALA A 13 14.62 7.19 9.86
C ALA A 13 14.08 8.50 9.29
N ILE A 14 12.87 8.89 9.72
CA ILE A 14 12.24 10.14 9.28
C ILE A 14 13.02 11.36 9.81
N SER A 15 13.46 11.35 11.07
CA SER A 15 14.31 12.39 11.65
C SER A 15 15.63 12.55 10.89
N ASP A 16 16.29 11.44 10.59
CA ASP A 16 17.59 11.48 9.93
C ASP A 16 17.46 11.99 8.49
N TYR A 17 16.43 11.52 7.76
CA TYR A 17 16.14 12.04 6.42
C TYR A 17 15.90 13.55 6.47
N SER A 18 15.07 13.99 7.41
CA SER A 18 14.77 15.41 7.60
C SER A 18 16.02 16.27 7.71
N ALA A 19 16.94 15.87 8.60
CA ALA A 19 18.17 16.60 8.86
C ALA A 19 19.09 16.71 7.64
N HIS A 20 19.00 15.78 6.69
CA HIS A 20 19.90 15.67 5.54
C HIS A 20 19.23 15.90 4.16
N SER A 21 17.92 16.14 4.14
CA SER A 21 17.10 16.24 2.91
C SER A 21 17.52 17.36 1.95
N GLY A 22 18.19 18.40 2.46
CA GLY A 22 18.76 19.49 1.64
C GLY A 22 20.20 19.28 1.18
N GLU A 23 20.87 18.22 1.64
CA GLU A 23 22.31 17.99 1.43
C GLU A 23 22.61 16.83 0.49
N LYS A 24 21.75 15.80 0.47
CA LYS A 24 21.94 14.57 -0.30
C LYS A 24 20.71 14.28 -1.16
N SER A 25 20.91 13.64 -2.30
CA SER A 25 19.78 13.05 -3.02
C SER A 25 19.14 11.92 -2.20
N PRO A 26 17.86 11.56 -2.44
CA PRO A 26 17.20 10.49 -1.69
C PRO A 26 17.95 9.15 -1.75
N VAL A 27 18.54 8.81 -2.89
CA VAL A 27 19.31 7.55 -3.06
C VAL A 27 20.64 7.58 -2.30
N GLU A 28 21.36 8.71 -2.31
CA GLU A 28 22.63 8.86 -1.57
C GLU A 28 22.39 8.85 -0.06
N TRP A 29 21.31 9.49 0.39
CA TRP A 29 20.90 9.42 1.78
C TRP A 29 20.55 7.99 2.19
N LEU A 30 19.71 7.30 1.42
CA LEU A 30 19.23 5.95 1.75
C LEU A 30 20.38 4.96 1.89
N GLN A 31 21.34 5.00 0.96
CA GLN A 31 22.53 4.15 1.00
C GLN A 31 23.40 4.44 2.24
N GLY A 32 23.64 5.72 2.53
CA GLY A 32 24.41 6.12 3.70
C GLY A 32 23.74 5.70 5.02
N TYR A 33 22.45 5.99 5.14
CA TYR A 33 21.65 5.71 6.32
C TYR A 33 21.55 4.20 6.60
N LEU A 34 21.21 3.39 5.58
CA LEU A 34 21.17 1.94 5.73
C LEU A 34 22.56 1.35 6.03
N GLY A 35 23.62 1.88 5.42
CA GLY A 35 25.00 1.45 5.71
C GLY A 35 25.42 1.70 7.17
N GLU A 36 24.94 2.79 7.78
CA GLU A 36 25.17 3.07 9.19
C GLU A 36 24.33 2.17 10.11
N LYS A 37 23.04 2.00 9.80
CA LYS A 37 22.09 1.28 10.66
C LYS A 37 22.19 -0.24 10.54
N LEU A 38 22.76 -0.75 9.45
CA LEU A 38 22.96 -2.18 9.18
C LEU A 38 24.44 -2.49 8.90
N PRO A 39 25.34 -2.28 9.88
CA PRO A 39 26.79 -2.38 9.68
C PRO A 39 27.28 -3.79 9.31
N ASP A 40 26.47 -4.82 9.59
CA ASP A 40 26.78 -6.22 9.26
C ASP A 40 26.43 -6.59 7.80
N LYS A 41 25.77 -5.70 7.05
CA LYS A 41 25.43 -5.92 5.64
C LYS A 41 26.55 -5.43 4.72
N SER A 42 26.76 -6.15 3.62
CA SER A 42 27.72 -5.72 2.61
C SER A 42 27.24 -4.46 1.88
N LEU A 43 28.19 -3.67 1.39
CA LEU A 43 27.91 -2.51 0.54
C LEU A 43 27.03 -2.89 -0.67
N ASP A 44 27.29 -4.03 -1.31
CA ASP A 44 26.49 -4.54 -2.43
C ASP A 44 25.03 -4.80 -2.03
N LYS A 45 24.79 -5.34 -0.83
CA LYS A 45 23.44 -5.56 -0.33
C LYS A 45 22.73 -4.23 -0.06
N ILE A 46 23.42 -3.26 0.55
CA ILE A 46 22.88 -1.92 0.79
C ILE A 46 22.51 -1.22 -0.52
N HIS A 47 23.38 -1.30 -1.54
CA HIS A 47 23.09 -0.77 -2.87
C HIS A 47 21.89 -1.46 -3.52
N SER A 48 21.77 -2.79 -3.39
CA SER A 48 20.63 -3.54 -3.91
C SER A 48 19.32 -3.10 -3.25
N ILE A 49 19.29 -3.00 -1.92
CA ILE A 49 18.11 -2.52 -1.17
C ILE A 49 17.71 -1.15 -1.68
N SER A 50 18.67 -0.22 -1.70
CA SER A 50 18.41 1.17 -2.03
C SER A 50 17.90 1.32 -3.47
N SER A 51 18.50 0.61 -4.42
CA SER A 51 18.13 0.69 -5.83
C SER A 51 16.73 0.11 -6.09
N GLU A 52 16.38 -1.00 -5.42
CA GLU A 52 15.07 -1.63 -5.57
C GLU A 52 13.96 -0.79 -4.95
N VAL A 53 14.20 -0.19 -3.78
CA VAL A 53 13.27 0.76 -3.14
C VAL A 53 12.99 1.94 -4.06
N ILE A 54 14.05 2.62 -4.54
CA ILE A 54 13.89 3.81 -5.39
C ILE A 54 13.17 3.46 -6.69
N ARG A 55 13.59 2.38 -7.38
CA ARG A 55 12.93 1.94 -8.62
C ARG A 55 11.44 1.64 -8.41
N THR A 56 11.08 1.05 -7.27
CA THR A 56 9.68 0.72 -6.97
C THR A 56 8.85 1.96 -6.68
N LEU A 57 9.39 2.90 -5.90
CA LEU A 57 8.74 4.19 -5.66
C LEU A 57 8.55 4.96 -6.97
N ASP A 58 9.56 5.03 -7.83
CA ASP A 58 9.47 5.71 -9.13
C ASP A 58 8.34 5.12 -10.00
N LEU A 59 8.21 3.79 -10.05
CA LEU A 59 7.14 3.13 -10.80
C LEU A 59 5.75 3.44 -10.21
N MET A 60 5.62 3.51 -8.89
CA MET A 60 4.35 3.85 -8.25
C MET A 60 3.93 5.29 -8.56
N GLU A 61 4.88 6.23 -8.54
CA GLU A 61 4.64 7.62 -8.95
C GLU A 61 4.23 7.68 -10.43
N GLU A 62 4.89 6.91 -11.31
CA GLU A 62 4.55 6.82 -12.72
C GLU A 62 3.12 6.30 -12.94
N LYS A 63 2.76 5.19 -12.29
CA LYS A 63 1.41 4.61 -12.40
C LYS A 63 0.34 5.53 -11.82
N LYS A 64 0.62 6.19 -10.69
CA LYS A 64 -0.30 7.18 -10.10
C LYS A 64 -0.47 8.39 -11.02
N ALA A 65 0.60 8.89 -11.64
CA ALA A 65 0.54 9.99 -12.60
C ALA A 65 -0.27 9.62 -13.85
N ALA A 66 -0.02 8.44 -14.43
CA ALA A 66 -0.76 7.93 -15.58
C ALA A 66 -2.26 7.76 -15.28
N MET A 67 -2.59 7.25 -14.09
CA MET A 67 -3.98 7.16 -13.63
C MET A 67 -4.62 8.54 -13.49
N ASN A 68 -3.92 9.50 -12.87
CA ASN A 68 -4.44 10.86 -12.70
C ASN A 68 -4.71 11.54 -14.05
N GLU A 69 -3.82 11.37 -15.04
CA GLU A 69 -4.06 11.85 -16.40
C GLU A 69 -5.31 11.22 -17.04
N ALA A 70 -5.54 9.92 -16.81
CA ALA A 70 -6.75 9.25 -17.27
C ALA A 70 -8.01 9.80 -16.58
N LEU A 71 -7.95 10.08 -15.27
CA LEU A 71 -9.03 10.71 -14.50
C LEU A 71 -9.37 12.10 -15.05
N GLU A 72 -8.35 12.92 -15.33
CA GLU A 72 -8.53 14.25 -15.94
C GLU A 72 -9.18 14.19 -17.33
N ASN A 73 -8.92 13.10 -18.07
CA ASN A 73 -9.54 12.83 -19.37
C ASN A 73 -10.92 12.16 -19.27
N GLY A 74 -11.49 12.02 -18.07
CA GLY A 74 -12.84 11.52 -17.83
C GLY A 74 -12.97 10.00 -17.77
N GLN A 75 -11.85 9.27 -17.74
CA GLN A 75 -11.81 7.83 -17.47
C GLN A 75 -11.90 7.61 -15.96
N SER A 76 -12.42 6.46 -15.51
CA SER A 76 -12.35 6.08 -14.09
C SER A 76 -11.06 5.30 -13.81
N ALA A 77 -10.57 5.33 -12.56
CA ALA A 77 -9.36 4.60 -12.17
C ALA A 77 -9.44 3.10 -12.51
N GLU A 78 -10.62 2.48 -12.36
CA GLU A 78 -10.84 1.07 -12.69
C GLU A 78 -10.72 0.79 -14.18
N ASN A 79 -11.28 1.68 -15.01
CA ASN A 79 -11.16 1.57 -16.45
C ASN A 79 -9.72 1.84 -16.90
N TRP A 80 -9.00 2.75 -16.24
CA TRP A 80 -7.58 3.02 -16.47
C TRP A 80 -6.77 1.75 -16.23
N LEU A 81 -6.85 1.18 -15.01
CA LEU A 81 -6.08 -0.02 -14.66
C LEU A 81 -6.38 -1.18 -15.62
N ALA A 82 -7.65 -1.39 -15.96
CA ALA A 82 -8.02 -2.45 -16.90
C ALA A 82 -7.45 -2.20 -18.31
N SER A 83 -7.33 -0.95 -18.76
CA SER A 83 -6.76 -0.63 -20.07
C SER A 83 -5.23 -0.76 -20.06
N ASP A 84 -4.58 -0.25 -19.01
CA ASP A 84 -3.14 -0.36 -18.77
C ASP A 84 -2.68 -1.83 -18.81
N ILE A 85 -3.37 -2.71 -18.06
CA ILE A 85 -3.08 -4.15 -18.06
C ILE A 85 -3.37 -4.82 -19.42
N MET A 86 -4.42 -4.38 -20.14
CA MET A 86 -4.74 -4.96 -21.44
C MET A 86 -3.68 -4.63 -22.51
N GLU A 87 -3.00 -3.50 -22.39
CA GLU A 87 -1.92 -3.06 -23.29
C GLU A 87 -0.62 -3.84 -23.07
N GLU A 88 -0.43 -4.44 -21.88
CA GLU A 88 0.72 -5.29 -21.60
C GLU A 88 0.78 -6.52 -22.53
N PRO A 89 1.98 -7.02 -22.87
CA PRO A 89 2.13 -8.24 -23.63
C PRO A 89 1.59 -9.46 -22.88
N GLY A 90 1.22 -10.51 -23.62
CA GLY A 90 0.76 -11.78 -23.05
C GLY A 90 -0.70 -12.08 -23.35
N SER A 91 -1.09 -13.34 -23.14
CA SER A 91 -2.42 -13.82 -23.48
C SER A 91 -3.48 -13.39 -22.47
N ASN A 92 -4.74 -13.35 -22.91
CA ASN A 92 -5.84 -12.94 -22.04
C ASN A 92 -6.06 -13.93 -20.90
N GLY A 93 -5.90 -15.23 -21.17
CA GLY A 93 -5.94 -16.28 -20.16
C GLY A 93 -4.87 -16.09 -19.08
N SER A 94 -3.64 -15.77 -19.48
CA SER A 94 -2.56 -15.49 -18.51
C SER A 94 -2.85 -14.25 -17.65
N LYS A 95 -3.38 -13.17 -18.25
CA LYS A 95 -3.80 -11.98 -17.50
C LYS A 95 -4.96 -12.29 -16.55
N ALA A 96 -5.93 -13.06 -16.99
CA ALA A 96 -7.05 -13.47 -16.14
C ALA A 96 -6.61 -14.30 -14.94
N ARG A 97 -5.66 -15.23 -15.12
CA ARG A 97 -5.03 -15.99 -14.03
C ARG A 97 -4.31 -15.08 -13.03
N LYS A 98 -3.54 -14.11 -13.52
CA LYS A 98 -2.86 -13.12 -12.67
C LYS A 98 -3.87 -12.26 -11.89
N ALA A 99 -4.97 -11.86 -12.52
CA ALA A 99 -6.07 -11.14 -11.87
C ALA A 99 -6.74 -11.97 -10.77
N ALA A 100 -6.86 -13.29 -10.96
CA ALA A 100 -7.33 -14.20 -9.92
C ALA A 100 -6.38 -14.27 -8.71
N GLU A 101 -5.06 -14.30 -8.94
CA GLU A 101 -4.07 -14.29 -7.85
C GLU A 101 -4.11 -13.03 -7.02
N PHE A 102 -4.15 -11.89 -7.70
CA PHE A 102 -4.29 -10.61 -7.04
C PHE A 102 -5.58 -10.55 -6.21
N LEU A 103 -6.69 -11.07 -6.72
CA LEU A 103 -7.93 -11.15 -5.96
C LEU A 103 -7.81 -12.08 -4.75
N ASN A 104 -7.14 -13.22 -4.89
CA ASN A 104 -6.86 -14.12 -3.76
C ASN A 104 -6.02 -13.41 -2.69
N GLY A 105 -5.00 -12.64 -3.10
CA GLY A 105 -4.21 -11.78 -2.22
C GLY A 105 -5.07 -10.74 -1.50
N ILE A 106 -5.99 -10.06 -2.21
CA ILE A 106 -6.94 -9.10 -1.63
C ILE A 106 -7.84 -9.79 -0.59
N ASN A 107 -8.37 -10.97 -0.92
CA ASN A 107 -9.21 -11.74 -0.01
C ASN A 107 -8.46 -12.14 1.27
N ALA A 108 -7.22 -12.59 1.13
CA ALA A 108 -6.35 -12.91 2.27
C ALA A 108 -6.02 -11.66 3.10
N ALA A 109 -5.70 -10.54 2.45
CA ALA A 109 -5.44 -9.26 3.11
C ALA A 109 -6.63 -8.81 3.97
N ASN A 110 -7.84 -8.95 3.42
CA ASN A 110 -9.09 -8.62 4.11
C ASN A 110 -9.33 -9.45 5.37
N CYS A 111 -8.81 -10.68 5.42
CA CYS A 111 -8.90 -11.53 6.59
C CYS A 111 -7.80 -11.26 7.62
N SER A 112 -6.65 -10.70 7.21
CA SER A 112 -5.53 -10.44 8.13
C SER A 112 -5.85 -9.42 9.24
N TYR A 113 -6.92 -8.63 9.10
CA TYR A 113 -7.32 -7.61 10.08
C TYR A 113 -7.90 -8.17 11.36
N ASN A 114 -8.45 -9.38 11.31
CA ASN A 114 -9.08 -10.04 12.43
C ASN A 114 -8.45 -11.42 12.57
N ASP A 115 -8.17 -11.87 13.80
CA ASP A 115 -7.70 -13.25 14.06
C ASP A 115 -8.84 -14.30 13.87
N SER A 116 -9.82 -14.03 13.01
CA SER A 116 -10.96 -14.91 12.74
C SER A 116 -10.64 -15.90 11.63
N MET A 117 -10.90 -17.19 11.90
CA MET A 117 -10.96 -18.23 10.87
C MET A 117 -12.26 -18.06 10.08
N ASP A 118 -12.22 -17.21 9.06
CA ASP A 118 -13.33 -17.03 8.13
C ASP A 118 -13.16 -17.96 6.91
N ILE A 119 -14.30 -18.39 6.35
CA ILE A 119 -14.31 -19.08 5.05
C ILE A 119 -14.12 -18.01 3.98
N ILE A 120 -13.09 -18.20 3.15
CA ILE A 120 -12.80 -17.31 2.03
C ILE A 120 -13.04 -18.02 0.70
N ASP A 121 -13.54 -17.27 -0.28
CA ASP A 121 -13.56 -17.72 -1.67
C ASP A 121 -12.14 -17.59 -2.21
N VAL A 122 -11.52 -18.71 -2.56
CA VAL A 122 -10.24 -18.75 -3.25
C VAL A 122 -10.47 -19.22 -4.67
N ILE A 123 -9.91 -18.51 -5.62
CA ILE A 123 -9.92 -18.90 -7.03
C ILE A 123 -8.79 -19.91 -7.23
N ASP A 124 -9.10 -21.11 -7.71
CA ASP A 124 -8.10 -22.08 -8.12
C ASP A 124 -7.43 -21.61 -9.41
N THR A 125 -6.17 -21.25 -9.28
CA THR A 125 -5.33 -20.73 -10.36
C THR A 125 -4.42 -21.78 -10.97
N ASN A 126 -4.49 -23.02 -10.46
CA ASN A 126 -3.83 -24.18 -11.08
C ASN A 126 -4.59 -24.71 -12.29
N GLU A 127 -5.88 -24.38 -12.42
CA GLU A 127 -6.65 -24.67 -13.61
C GLU A 127 -6.15 -23.86 -14.82
N GLU A 128 -6.36 -24.38 -16.03
CA GLU A 128 -5.96 -23.71 -17.26
C GLU A 128 -6.92 -22.55 -17.60
N PHE A 129 -6.38 -21.33 -17.70
CA PHE A 129 -7.11 -20.16 -18.15
C PHE A 129 -6.95 -20.06 -19.68
N ASP A 130 -7.87 -20.68 -20.42
CA ASP A 130 -7.81 -20.75 -21.87
C ASP A 130 -8.19 -19.43 -22.57
N ASP A 131 -7.45 -19.07 -23.62
CA ASP A 131 -7.66 -17.84 -24.38
C ASP A 131 -8.98 -17.85 -25.17
N GLU A 132 -9.53 -19.03 -25.53
CA GLU A 132 -10.84 -19.10 -26.20
C GLU A 132 -11.98 -18.70 -25.24
N GLU A 133 -11.82 -18.97 -23.94
CA GLU A 133 -12.78 -18.54 -22.91
C GLU A 133 -12.58 -17.07 -22.50
N TRP A 134 -11.34 -16.58 -22.57
CA TRP A 134 -10.95 -15.23 -22.14
C TRP A 134 -10.80 -14.26 -23.31
N ASN A 135 -11.93 -13.83 -23.88
CA ASN A 135 -11.92 -12.71 -24.84
C ASN A 135 -11.70 -11.34 -24.14
N ASP A 136 -11.38 -10.32 -24.93
CA ASP A 136 -11.07 -8.96 -24.45
C ASP A 136 -12.18 -8.36 -23.58
N TYR A 137 -13.44 -8.61 -23.91
CA TYR A 137 -14.56 -8.09 -23.13
C TYR A 137 -14.61 -8.72 -21.73
N LYS A 138 -14.51 -10.05 -21.67
CA LYS A 138 -14.52 -10.81 -20.40
C LYS A 138 -13.32 -10.43 -19.54
N LEU A 139 -12.14 -10.35 -20.13
CA LEU A 139 -10.93 -9.93 -19.42
C LEU A 139 -11.08 -8.51 -18.89
N LYS A 140 -11.49 -7.56 -19.72
CA LYS A 140 -11.66 -6.15 -19.31
C LYS A 140 -12.64 -6.00 -18.15
N ASP A 141 -13.78 -6.68 -18.21
CA ASP A 141 -14.79 -6.66 -17.14
C ASP A 141 -14.23 -7.24 -15.83
N THR A 142 -13.51 -8.36 -15.91
CA THR A 142 -12.83 -8.96 -14.76
C THR A 142 -11.77 -8.04 -14.16
N LEU A 143 -10.91 -7.43 -14.99
CA LEU A 143 -9.87 -6.51 -14.52
C LEU A 143 -10.48 -5.28 -13.83
N LYS A 144 -11.57 -4.73 -14.36
CA LYS A 144 -12.32 -3.66 -13.67
C LYS A 144 -12.87 -4.13 -12.33
N GLY A 145 -13.37 -5.36 -12.27
CA GLY A 145 -13.82 -5.98 -11.02
C GLY A 145 -12.72 -6.05 -9.98
N VAL A 146 -11.54 -6.57 -10.36
CA VAL A 146 -10.37 -6.66 -9.49
C VAL A 146 -9.84 -5.28 -9.09
N ALA A 147 -9.83 -4.31 -10.00
CA ALA A 147 -9.49 -2.92 -9.70
C ALA A 147 -10.36 -2.35 -8.57
N ILE A 148 -11.66 -2.67 -8.60
CA ILE A 148 -12.57 -2.18 -7.57
C ILE A 148 -12.28 -2.86 -6.23
N GLU A 149 -12.01 -4.16 -6.22
CA GLU A 149 -11.61 -4.86 -5.00
C GLU A 149 -10.27 -4.34 -4.45
N ALA A 150 -9.31 -3.95 -5.30
CA ALA A 150 -8.07 -3.30 -4.88
C ALA A 150 -8.35 -1.95 -4.20
N GLY A 151 -9.19 -1.12 -4.81
CA GLY A 151 -9.61 0.15 -4.20
C GLY A 151 -10.35 -0.04 -2.86
N LEU A 152 -11.19 -1.07 -2.75
CA LEU A 152 -11.87 -1.43 -1.50
C LEU A 152 -10.91 -1.99 -0.44
N ALA A 153 -9.80 -2.63 -0.83
CA ALA A 153 -8.77 -3.09 0.10
C ALA A 153 -8.10 -1.91 0.81
N GLY A 154 -7.70 -0.86 0.08
CA GLY A 154 -7.19 0.38 0.68
C GLY A 154 -8.21 1.07 1.60
N MET A 155 -9.49 1.10 1.21
CA MET A 155 -10.56 1.60 2.11
C MET A 155 -10.72 0.76 3.39
N ARG A 156 -10.50 -0.55 3.32
CA ARG A 156 -10.59 -1.45 4.47
C ARG A 156 -9.43 -1.26 5.43
N GLU A 157 -8.24 -1.02 4.90
CA GLU A 157 -7.04 -0.69 5.67
C GLU A 157 -7.29 0.52 6.57
N ILE A 158 -7.85 1.59 6.02
CA ILE A 158 -8.13 2.81 6.78
C ILE A 158 -9.33 2.69 7.73
N ALA A 159 -10.19 1.70 7.51
CA ALA A 159 -11.31 1.37 8.39
C ALA A 159 -10.91 0.43 9.55
N SER A 160 -9.68 -0.08 9.55
CA SER A 160 -9.25 -1.12 10.48
C SER A 160 -9.00 -0.59 11.90
N ASP A 161 -9.34 -1.42 12.89
CA ASP A 161 -8.97 -1.16 14.29
C ASP A 161 -7.44 -1.22 14.50
N VAL A 162 -6.73 -1.97 13.63
CA VAL A 162 -5.26 -2.05 13.64
C VAL A 162 -4.67 -0.67 13.39
N LEU A 163 -5.13 0.04 12.35
CA LEU A 163 -4.68 1.39 12.05
C LEU A 163 -4.97 2.34 13.21
N LEU A 164 -6.19 2.32 13.76
CA LEU A 164 -6.58 3.23 14.84
C LEU A 164 -5.66 3.06 16.07
N LYS A 165 -5.46 1.82 16.54
CA LYS A 165 -4.58 1.54 17.69
C LYS A 165 -3.12 1.93 17.41
N ALA A 166 -2.63 1.64 16.20
CA ALA A 166 -1.29 2.01 15.78
C ALA A 166 -1.10 3.54 15.73
N SER A 167 -2.13 4.28 15.34
CA SER A 167 -2.11 5.75 15.35
C SER A 167 -2.02 6.34 16.75
N GLU A 168 -2.66 5.73 17.75
CA GLU A 168 -2.55 6.17 19.15
C GLU A 168 -1.12 5.98 19.70
N GLU A 169 -0.46 4.88 19.34
CA GLU A 169 0.96 4.66 19.66
C GLU A 169 1.85 5.70 18.96
N GLY A 170 1.60 5.96 17.67
CA GLY A 170 2.29 7.01 16.91
C GLY A 170 2.13 8.39 17.54
N VAL A 171 0.91 8.76 17.95
CA VAL A 171 0.62 10.05 18.63
C VAL A 171 1.31 10.15 19.99
N SER A 172 1.47 9.03 20.70
CA SER A 172 2.27 9.00 21.93
C SER A 172 3.77 9.23 21.68
N ALA A 173 4.16 9.16 20.40
CA ALA A 173 5.53 9.19 19.89
C ALA A 173 5.81 10.28 18.83
N VAL A 174 4.87 11.11 18.46
CA VAL A 174 5.04 12.53 18.77
C VAL A 174 6.35 13.25 18.38
N PHE A 175 6.59 13.73 17.16
CA PHE A 175 7.67 14.71 16.96
C PHE A 175 7.37 16.03 17.71
N GLU A 176 8.33 16.51 18.52
CA GLU A 176 8.19 17.80 19.23
C GLU A 176 8.39 19.00 18.29
N ASP A 177 9.31 18.88 17.32
CA ASP A 177 9.54 19.88 16.28
C ASP A 177 8.86 19.45 14.97
N SER A 178 7.88 20.24 14.52
CA SER A 178 7.01 19.93 13.38
C SER A 178 7.44 20.61 12.08
N GLU A 179 8.54 21.38 12.05
CA GLU A 179 8.94 22.08 10.82
C GLU A 179 9.17 21.11 9.65
N PHE A 180 9.81 19.96 9.87
CA PHE A 180 10.00 18.98 8.79
C PHE A 180 8.70 18.36 8.29
N ILE A 181 7.77 18.06 9.20
CA ILE A 181 6.44 17.54 8.86
C ILE A 181 5.70 18.55 7.98
N LYS A 182 5.71 19.82 8.40
CA LYS A 182 5.13 20.92 7.63
C LYS A 182 5.81 21.07 6.28
N LEU A 183 7.13 21.04 6.21
CA LEU A 183 7.86 21.15 4.96
C LEU A 183 7.58 19.97 4.02
N SER A 184 7.50 18.74 4.53
CA SER A 184 7.30 17.53 3.72
C SER A 184 5.86 17.39 3.22
N LEU A 185 4.88 17.61 4.11
CA LEU A 185 3.46 17.47 3.79
C LEU A 185 2.88 18.73 3.12
N GLU A 186 3.24 19.94 3.56
CA GLU A 186 2.67 21.19 3.01
C GLU A 186 3.33 21.64 1.70
N LYS A 187 4.61 21.30 1.46
CA LYS A 187 5.32 21.71 0.22
C LYS A 187 5.35 20.62 -0.85
N GLY A 188 4.67 19.49 -0.64
CA GLY A 188 4.53 18.42 -1.63
C GLY A 188 5.81 17.63 -1.90
N ALA A 189 6.81 17.68 -1.01
CA ALA A 189 8.05 16.92 -1.11
C ALA A 189 7.91 15.50 -0.52
N VAL A 190 6.78 14.85 -0.79
CA VAL A 190 6.38 13.57 -0.17
C VAL A 190 7.24 12.39 -0.62
N SER A 191 7.96 12.51 -1.73
CA SER A 191 8.89 11.47 -2.22
C SER A 191 10.01 11.18 -1.22
N GLY A 192 10.54 12.22 -0.57
CA GLY A 192 11.54 12.06 0.48
C GLY A 192 11.01 11.32 1.71
N LEU A 193 9.77 11.59 2.08
CA LEU A 193 9.12 10.90 3.19
C LEU A 193 8.87 9.42 2.86
N LYS A 194 8.47 9.09 1.62
CA LYS A 194 8.34 7.70 1.16
C LYS A 194 9.67 6.95 1.30
N VAL A 195 10.77 7.56 0.88
CA VAL A 195 12.12 7.00 1.02
C VAL A 195 12.50 6.78 2.48
N ALA A 196 12.20 7.74 3.36
CA ALA A 196 12.49 7.61 4.79
C ALA A 196 11.67 6.50 5.47
N VAL A 197 10.38 6.40 5.15
CA VAL A 197 9.51 5.32 5.63
C VAL A 197 10.00 3.96 5.13
N SER A 198 10.38 3.85 3.84
CA SER A 198 10.98 2.63 3.29
C SER A 198 12.27 2.23 4.02
N ALA A 199 13.14 3.19 4.34
CA ALA A 199 14.37 2.93 5.09
C ALA A 199 14.07 2.36 6.49
N GLY A 200 13.12 2.97 7.21
CA GLY A 200 12.70 2.51 8.52
C GLY A 200 12.10 1.10 8.48
N LEU A 201 11.27 0.81 7.47
CA LEU A 201 10.71 -0.54 7.27
C LEU A 201 11.79 -1.58 6.97
N ALA A 202 12.76 -1.25 6.10
CA ALA A 202 13.88 -2.15 5.80
C ALA A 202 14.70 -2.49 7.06
N ILE A 203 14.96 -1.51 7.92
CA ILE A 203 15.65 -1.72 9.20
C ILE A 203 14.78 -2.56 10.15
N ALA A 204 13.47 -2.28 10.22
CA ALA A 204 12.54 -3.02 11.07
C ALA A 204 12.49 -4.52 10.68
N GLU A 205 12.50 -4.84 9.39
CA GLU A 205 12.56 -6.22 8.90
C GLU A 205 13.89 -6.90 9.20
N GLU A 206 15.00 -6.23 8.90
CA GLU A 206 16.34 -6.77 9.16
C GLU A 206 16.61 -6.95 10.67
N SER A 207 15.91 -6.19 11.52
CA SER A 207 15.95 -6.30 12.98
C SER A 207 14.92 -7.29 13.56
N GLY A 208 14.09 -7.92 12.72
CA GLY A 208 13.06 -8.88 13.13
C GLY A 208 11.87 -8.27 13.87
N VAL A 209 11.65 -6.95 13.75
CA VAL A 209 10.53 -6.23 14.38
C VAL A 209 9.22 -6.44 13.63
N VAL A 210 9.30 -6.52 12.31
CA VAL A 210 8.18 -6.89 11.41
C VAL A 210 8.60 -8.06 10.51
N PRO A 211 7.66 -8.88 10.02
CA PRO A 211 8.00 -10.03 9.17
C PRO A 211 8.74 -9.59 7.90
N PRO A 212 9.76 -10.36 7.46
CA PRO A 212 10.56 -10.04 6.28
C PRO A 212 9.70 -10.05 5.03
N SER A 213 10.01 -9.16 4.09
CA SER A 213 9.39 -9.08 2.77
C SER A 213 10.42 -8.62 1.72
N THR A 214 9.98 -8.46 0.48
CA THR A 214 10.84 -7.92 -0.59
C THR A 214 10.98 -6.39 -0.44
N PHE A 215 12.00 -5.81 -1.05
CA PHE A 215 12.18 -4.35 -1.00
C PHE A 215 11.13 -3.62 -1.85
N SER A 216 10.57 -4.29 -2.87
CA SER A 216 9.38 -3.80 -3.57
C SER A 216 8.16 -3.67 -2.65
N ILE A 217 7.90 -4.65 -1.79
CA ILE A 217 6.81 -4.60 -0.79
C ILE A 217 7.05 -3.45 0.20
N ILE A 218 8.28 -3.30 0.70
CA ILE A 218 8.64 -2.19 1.59
C ILE A 218 8.35 -0.82 0.94
N ALA A 219 8.73 -0.64 -0.32
CA ALA A 219 8.45 0.58 -1.06
C ALA A 219 6.95 0.79 -1.29
N ALA A 220 6.22 -0.27 -1.62
CA ALA A 220 4.76 -0.24 -1.78
C ALA A 220 4.03 0.20 -0.52
N THR A 221 4.36 -0.39 0.62
CA THR A 221 3.78 -0.01 1.91
C THR A 221 4.09 1.45 2.26
N ALA A 222 5.34 1.89 2.02
CA ALA A 222 5.72 3.28 2.27
C ALA A 222 4.98 4.28 1.37
N HIS A 223 4.81 3.94 0.08
CA HIS A 223 4.04 4.73 -0.86
C HIS A 223 2.58 4.88 -0.40
N GLU A 224 1.89 3.77 -0.16
CA GLU A 224 0.48 3.77 0.27
C GLU A 224 0.28 4.52 1.59
N THR A 225 1.23 4.36 2.52
CA THR A 225 1.23 5.05 3.82
C THR A 225 1.27 6.56 3.66
N VAL A 226 2.21 7.08 2.88
CA VAL A 226 2.41 8.53 2.75
C VAL A 226 1.28 9.18 1.96
N GLU A 227 0.73 8.48 0.99
CA GLU A 227 -0.41 8.95 0.20
C GLU A 227 -1.69 9.01 1.04
N SER A 228 -1.99 7.97 1.82
CA SER A 228 -3.10 7.98 2.76
C SER A 228 -2.97 9.09 3.81
N LEU A 229 -1.75 9.30 4.34
CA LEU A 229 -1.47 10.39 5.27
C LEU A 229 -1.75 11.76 4.65
N THR A 230 -1.39 11.95 3.38
CA THR A 230 -1.63 13.21 2.65
C THR A 230 -3.12 13.47 2.50
N ALA A 231 -3.90 12.44 2.18
CA ALA A 231 -5.37 12.53 2.12
C ALA A 231 -5.98 12.91 3.49
N PHE A 232 -5.48 12.33 4.59
CA PHE A 232 -5.93 12.69 5.95
C PHE A 232 -5.56 14.12 6.32
N ASP A 233 -4.35 14.57 5.95
CA ASP A 233 -3.89 15.94 6.18
C ASP A 233 -4.75 16.97 5.45
N ASP A 234 -5.09 16.70 4.19
CA ASP A 234 -5.97 17.56 3.41
C ASP A 234 -7.35 17.73 4.05
N VAL A 235 -7.88 16.71 4.73
CA VAL A 235 -9.12 16.83 5.50
C VAL A 235 -8.92 17.66 6.77
N ILE A 236 -7.83 17.44 7.51
CA ILE A 236 -7.48 18.24 8.71
C ILE A 236 -7.41 19.72 8.37
N CYS A 237 -6.75 20.06 7.26
CA CYS A 237 -6.55 21.43 6.80
C CYS A 237 -7.76 22.02 6.07
N GLY A 238 -8.83 21.23 5.86
CA GLY A 238 -10.04 21.67 5.14
C GLY A 238 -9.85 21.88 3.63
N ARG A 239 -8.80 21.27 3.04
CA ARG A 239 -8.54 21.26 1.59
C ARG A 239 -9.38 20.23 0.85
N LYS A 240 -9.68 19.11 1.50
CA LYS A 240 -10.56 18.03 0.98
C LYS A 240 -11.67 17.72 1.97
N THR A 241 -12.80 17.26 1.44
CA THR A 241 -13.85 16.58 2.21
C THR A 241 -13.43 15.14 2.53
N MET A 242 -14.09 14.52 3.51
CA MET A 242 -13.86 13.11 3.83
C MET A 242 -14.13 12.17 2.63
N THR A 243 -15.11 12.52 1.78
CA THR A 243 -15.44 11.73 0.59
C THR A 243 -14.36 11.85 -0.47
N GLU A 244 -13.81 13.05 -0.70
CA GLU A 244 -12.69 13.24 -1.65
C GLU A 244 -11.43 12.50 -1.19
N ALA A 245 -11.10 12.57 0.11
CA ALA A 245 -9.98 11.81 0.67
C ALA A 245 -10.18 10.29 0.54
N LEU A 246 -11.41 9.80 0.73
CA LEU A 246 -11.71 8.38 0.54
C LEU A 246 -11.56 7.93 -0.92
N ILE A 247 -11.95 8.78 -1.88
CA ILE A 247 -11.75 8.52 -3.31
C ILE A 247 -10.25 8.46 -3.63
N GLU A 248 -9.46 9.38 -3.07
CA GLU A 248 -8.01 9.39 -3.27
C GLU A 248 -7.30 8.17 -2.69
N VAL A 249 -7.71 7.69 -1.50
CA VAL A 249 -7.19 6.43 -0.94
C VAL A 249 -7.53 5.26 -1.87
N LYS A 250 -8.78 5.19 -2.37
CA LYS A 250 -9.20 4.16 -3.32
C LYS A 250 -8.38 4.19 -4.61
N ASP A 251 -8.19 5.37 -5.18
CA ASP A 251 -7.47 5.56 -6.44
C ASP A 251 -5.98 5.27 -6.24
N THR A 252 -5.39 5.69 -5.11
CA THR A 252 -4.00 5.36 -4.75
C THR A 252 -3.81 3.84 -4.69
N ALA A 253 -4.68 3.11 -3.98
CA ALA A 253 -4.62 1.65 -3.92
C ALA A 253 -4.71 1.00 -5.32
N ILE A 254 -5.54 1.53 -6.22
CA ILE A 254 -5.64 1.06 -7.61
C ILE A 254 -4.34 1.31 -8.39
N SER A 255 -3.70 2.47 -8.23
CA SER A 255 -2.42 2.77 -8.87
C SER A 255 -1.26 1.95 -8.30
N THR A 256 -1.21 1.75 -6.98
CA THR A 256 -0.26 0.88 -6.29
C THR A 256 -0.40 -0.56 -6.81
N PHE A 257 -1.63 -1.04 -6.99
CA PHE A 257 -1.90 -2.33 -7.62
C PHE A 257 -1.37 -2.41 -9.06
N GLY A 258 -1.56 -1.36 -9.87
CA GLY A 258 -1.00 -1.31 -11.23
C GLY A 258 0.51 -1.41 -11.26
N ALA A 259 1.19 -0.75 -10.31
CA ALA A 259 2.65 -0.87 -10.17
C ALA A 259 3.06 -2.30 -9.77
N MET A 260 2.38 -2.90 -8.77
CA MET A 260 2.63 -4.30 -8.39
C MET A 260 2.40 -5.26 -9.55
N TRP A 261 1.34 -5.05 -10.33
CA TRP A 261 1.05 -5.85 -11.49
C TRP A 261 2.21 -5.84 -12.47
N GLU A 262 2.73 -4.67 -12.83
CA GLU A 262 3.86 -4.55 -13.75
C GLU A 262 5.15 -5.17 -13.17
N GLN A 263 5.40 -4.97 -11.88
CA GLN A 263 6.59 -5.51 -11.21
C GLN A 263 6.60 -7.03 -11.15
N HIS A 264 5.47 -7.64 -10.79
CA HIS A 264 5.35 -9.07 -10.57
C HIS A 264 5.09 -9.84 -11.88
N GLY A 265 5.79 -9.48 -12.97
CA GLY A 265 5.62 -9.96 -14.35
C GLY A 265 5.23 -11.44 -14.52
N GLN A 266 6.19 -12.31 -14.91
CA GLN A 266 6.01 -13.78 -15.01
C GLN A 266 6.42 -14.51 -13.71
N GLU A 267 6.27 -13.86 -12.56
CA GLU A 267 6.70 -14.42 -11.28
C GLU A 267 5.83 -15.59 -10.80
N ALA A 268 6.31 -16.30 -9.77
CA ALA A 268 5.57 -17.40 -9.19
C ALA A 268 4.29 -16.87 -8.53
N ILE A 269 3.17 -17.51 -8.85
CA ILE A 269 1.80 -17.25 -8.34
C ILE A 269 1.75 -16.83 -6.86
N GLN A 270 2.55 -17.45 -6.00
CA GLN A 270 2.55 -17.24 -4.55
C GLN A 270 3.10 -15.85 -4.13
N GLU A 271 4.04 -15.29 -4.89
CA GLU A 271 4.70 -14.01 -4.57
C GLU A 271 3.72 -12.82 -4.72
N ILE A 272 2.74 -12.94 -5.62
CA ILE A 272 1.68 -11.93 -5.83
C ILE A 272 0.79 -11.84 -4.60
N GLN A 273 0.33 -12.98 -4.08
CA GLN A 273 -0.57 -13.00 -2.92
C GLN A 273 0.11 -12.41 -1.68
N GLU A 274 1.34 -12.84 -1.39
CA GLU A 274 2.13 -12.36 -0.26
C GLU A 274 2.35 -10.85 -0.32
N THR A 275 2.62 -10.32 -1.52
CA THR A 275 2.80 -8.87 -1.74
C THR A 275 1.53 -8.08 -1.40
N VAL A 276 0.39 -8.51 -1.94
CA VAL A 276 -0.90 -7.83 -1.69
C VAL A 276 -1.27 -7.88 -0.21
N VAL A 277 -1.07 -9.03 0.45
CA VAL A 277 -1.34 -9.20 1.88
C VAL A 277 -0.46 -8.28 2.73
N CYS A 278 0.83 -8.18 2.42
CA CYS A 278 1.74 -7.33 3.17
C CYS A 278 1.37 -5.84 3.09
N VAL A 279 0.93 -5.38 1.90
CA VAL A 279 0.66 -3.96 1.67
C VAL A 279 -0.73 -3.56 2.12
N PHE A 280 -1.76 -4.34 1.77
CA PHE A 280 -3.16 -3.97 2.04
C PHE A 280 -3.79 -4.76 3.20
N GLY A 281 -2.98 -5.49 3.97
CA GLY A 281 -3.40 -6.23 5.16
C GLY A 281 -3.01 -5.53 6.47
N ALA A 282 -3.06 -6.27 7.57
CA ALA A 282 -2.79 -5.74 8.91
C ALA A 282 -1.37 -5.15 9.06
N LYS A 283 -0.37 -5.68 8.33
CA LYS A 283 0.99 -5.11 8.31
C LYS A 283 0.98 -3.70 7.73
N GLY A 284 0.31 -3.48 6.60
CA GLY A 284 0.11 -2.16 6.01
C GLY A 284 -0.55 -1.20 6.99
N ALA A 285 -1.74 -1.57 7.50
CA ALA A 285 -2.50 -0.74 8.42
C ALA A 285 -1.71 -0.33 9.67
N LEU A 286 -0.88 -1.24 10.19
CA LEU A 286 0.01 -0.97 11.31
C LEU A 286 0.98 0.17 10.97
N VAL A 287 1.63 0.10 9.80
CA VAL A 287 2.58 1.12 9.35
C VAL A 287 1.88 2.45 9.10
N ILE A 288 0.73 2.45 8.39
CA ILE A 288 -0.04 3.68 8.14
C ILE A 288 -0.42 4.35 9.46
N GLY A 289 -0.93 3.58 10.43
CA GLY A 289 -1.30 4.10 11.73
C GLY A 289 -0.12 4.75 12.46
N VAL A 290 0.99 4.03 12.62
CA VAL A 290 2.19 4.55 13.29
C VAL A 290 2.69 5.83 12.63
N VAL A 291 2.89 5.83 11.31
CA VAL A 291 3.41 6.99 10.58
C VAL A 291 2.44 8.17 10.66
N SER A 292 1.13 7.91 10.53
CA SER A 292 0.11 8.95 10.67
C SER A 292 0.14 9.62 12.03
N GLY A 293 0.33 8.85 13.11
CA GLY A 293 0.43 9.40 14.46
C GLY A 293 1.74 10.16 14.70
N LEU A 294 2.87 9.62 14.21
CA LEU A 294 4.19 10.25 14.34
C LEU A 294 4.23 11.64 13.71
N LEU A 295 3.60 11.81 12.56
CA LEU A 295 3.70 13.00 11.72
C LEU A 295 2.60 14.04 11.96
N LYS A 296 1.95 14.03 13.12
CA LYS A 296 1.03 15.11 13.51
C LYS A 296 1.63 16.00 14.57
N GLU A 297 1.12 17.22 14.72
CA GLU A 297 1.53 18.03 15.85
C GLU A 297 0.89 17.47 17.14
N PRO A 298 1.55 17.58 18.31
CA PRO A 298 1.02 17.04 19.57
C PRO A 298 -0.43 17.49 19.89
N GLN A 299 -0.75 18.75 19.63
CA GLN A 299 -2.08 19.33 19.82
C GLN A 299 -3.14 18.81 18.83
N GLU A 300 -2.72 18.22 17.71
CA GLU A 300 -3.61 17.74 16.66
C GLU A 300 -3.91 16.24 16.77
N GLY A 301 -3.29 15.52 17.71
CA GLY A 301 -3.54 14.09 17.92
C GLY A 301 -5.04 13.77 18.05
N SER A 302 -5.80 14.58 18.79
CA SER A 302 -7.26 14.39 18.92
C SER A 302 -8.04 14.61 17.62
N LYS A 303 -7.59 15.53 16.75
CA LYS A 303 -8.19 15.76 15.43
C LYS A 303 -7.89 14.59 14.49
N LEU A 304 -6.66 14.11 14.49
CA LEU A 304 -6.24 12.95 13.69
C LEU A 304 -7.10 11.73 14.04
N SER A 305 -7.16 11.37 15.33
CA SER A 305 -7.95 10.22 15.79
C SER A 305 -9.43 10.35 15.42
N HIS A 306 -9.99 11.57 15.49
CA HIS A 306 -11.35 11.82 15.05
C HIS A 306 -11.50 11.62 13.53
N ILE A 307 -10.61 12.18 12.71
CA ILE A 307 -10.70 12.11 11.24
C ILE A 307 -10.50 10.69 10.73
N ILE A 308 -9.49 9.97 11.22
CA ILE A 308 -9.28 8.55 10.89
C ILE A 308 -10.54 7.75 11.21
N LYS A 309 -11.13 7.96 12.39
CA LYS A 309 -12.35 7.26 12.81
C LYS A 309 -13.56 7.59 11.93
N GLU A 310 -13.75 8.85 11.56
CA GLU A 310 -14.87 9.24 10.69
C GLU A 310 -14.67 8.76 9.25
N ILE A 311 -13.47 8.85 8.69
CA ILE A 311 -13.15 8.30 7.37
C ILE A 311 -13.38 6.78 7.37
N GLY A 312 -12.91 6.07 8.40
CA GLY A 312 -13.13 4.63 8.55
C GLY A 312 -14.62 4.26 8.60
N LYS A 313 -15.45 5.04 9.30
CA LYS A 313 -16.92 4.83 9.28
C LYS A 313 -17.53 5.04 7.90
N VAL A 314 -17.09 6.06 7.17
CA VAL A 314 -17.56 6.30 5.80
C VAL A 314 -17.12 5.16 4.88
N ALA A 315 -15.87 4.71 5.00
CA ALA A 315 -15.34 3.56 4.26
C ALA A 315 -16.18 2.29 4.51
N LEU A 316 -16.55 2.01 5.77
CA LEU A 316 -17.40 0.86 6.11
C LEU A 316 -18.74 0.83 5.35
N ILE A 317 -19.32 1.99 5.02
CA ILE A 317 -20.56 2.06 4.23
C ILE A 317 -20.36 1.42 2.85
N PHE A 318 -19.22 1.68 2.21
CA PHE A 318 -18.87 1.14 0.90
C PHE A 318 -18.51 -0.37 0.95
N LEU A 319 -18.05 -0.86 2.09
CA LEU A 319 -17.64 -2.26 2.29
C LEU A 319 -18.80 -3.23 2.61
N THR A 320 -20.03 -2.72 2.75
CA THR A 320 -21.19 -3.51 3.23
C THR A 320 -21.71 -4.59 2.26
N LYS A 321 -21.26 -4.63 1.00
CA LYS A 321 -21.72 -5.61 0.01
C LYS A 321 -20.55 -6.41 -0.56
N LYS A 322 -20.58 -7.73 -0.38
CA LYS A 322 -19.69 -8.66 -1.09
C LYS A 322 -19.96 -8.52 -2.59
N ARG A 323 -18.92 -8.24 -3.37
CA ARG A 323 -19.01 -8.18 -4.82
C ARG A 323 -18.81 -9.56 -5.39
N GLU A 324 -19.65 -9.91 -6.36
CA GLU A 324 -19.43 -11.11 -7.15
C GLU A 324 -18.66 -10.75 -8.42
N LEU A 325 -17.59 -11.49 -8.69
CA LEU A 325 -16.89 -11.48 -9.97
C LEU A 325 -17.28 -12.76 -10.72
N PRO A 326 -18.37 -12.72 -11.51
CA PRO A 326 -19.01 -13.93 -12.04
C PRO A 326 -18.10 -14.75 -12.95
N ASN A 327 -17.12 -14.09 -13.59
CA ASN A 327 -16.15 -14.72 -14.48
C ASN A 327 -15.18 -15.67 -13.75
N PHE A 328 -15.09 -15.60 -12.42
CA PHE A 328 -14.29 -16.52 -11.60
C PHE A 328 -15.13 -17.55 -10.84
N ASN A 329 -16.47 -17.50 -10.93
CA ASN A 329 -17.33 -18.34 -10.10
C ASN A 329 -17.14 -19.84 -10.32
N LYS A 330 -16.69 -20.28 -11.50
CA LYS A 330 -16.47 -21.70 -11.79
C LYS A 330 -15.19 -22.24 -11.14
N GLN A 331 -14.22 -21.37 -10.89
CA GLN A 331 -12.92 -21.68 -10.33
C GLN A 331 -12.85 -21.46 -8.81
N LYS A 332 -13.96 -21.07 -8.17
CA LYS A 332 -13.99 -20.81 -6.72
C LYS A 332 -14.05 -22.09 -5.91
N THR A 333 -13.19 -22.17 -4.91
CA THR A 333 -13.26 -23.13 -3.82
C THR A 333 -13.34 -22.38 -2.49
N GLU A 334 -14.13 -22.90 -1.55
CA GLU A 334 -14.17 -22.39 -0.18
C GLU A 334 -13.01 -23.00 0.62
N LEU A 335 -12.17 -22.15 1.19
CA LEU A 335 -11.10 -22.57 2.10
C LEU A 335 -11.26 -21.89 3.46
N LEU A 336 -10.89 -22.60 4.52
CA LEU A 336 -10.64 -21.99 5.82
C LEU A 336 -9.36 -21.17 5.70
N ASN A 337 -9.43 -19.87 6.01
CA ASN A 337 -8.23 -19.08 6.12
C ASN A 337 -7.39 -19.60 7.29
N GLU A 338 -6.32 -20.35 7.01
CA GLU A 338 -5.29 -20.63 8.00
C GLU A 338 -4.54 -19.32 8.24
N ALA A 339 -4.59 -18.80 9.46
CA ALA A 339 -4.00 -17.51 9.79
C ALA A 339 -2.53 -17.44 9.31
N TYR A 340 -2.23 -16.44 8.46
CA TYR A 340 -0.88 -16.09 8.02
C TYR A 340 -0.06 -15.51 9.19
#